data_AF-A0A935VJN5-F1
#
_entry.id   AF-A0A935VJN5-F1
#
_cell.length_a   1.000
_cell.length_b   1.000
_cell.length_c   1.000
_cell.angle_alpha   90.00
_cell.angle_beta   90.00
_cell.angle_gamma   90.00
#
_symmetry.space_group_name_H-M   'P 1'
#
loop_
_entity.id
_entity.type
_entity.pdbx_description
1 polymer ?
#
loop_
_entity_poly.entity_id
_entity_poly.type
_entity_poly.pdbx_seq_one_letter_code
_entity_poly.pdbx_strand_id
1 'polypeptide(L)'
;MNQAEEHYKILPCPQKPSHLPNDIHWLSGEGCGSWFCIENVKSAFTISRYSPEGKLECKGIFEQVDGNHIKINESFEFTYLSHCAEVNIIQNNQNLKFKIVSKC
;
A
#
# COMPACT_ATOMS: atom_id res chain seq x y z
N MET A 1 0.14 -15.12 -38.44
CA MET A 1 -0.51 -13.82 -38.23
C MET A 1 -0.39 -13.51 -36.75
N ASN A 2 0.23 -12.37 -36.48
CA ASN A 2 0.44 -11.66 -35.21
C ASN A 2 -0.84 -11.65 -34.34
N GLN A 3 -0.84 -11.55 -33.02
CA GLN A 3 0.17 -11.33 -31.97
C GLN A 3 -0.49 -11.79 -30.66
N ALA A 4 0.32 -12.18 -29.66
CA ALA A 4 -0.13 -12.58 -28.34
C ALA A 4 -0.86 -11.43 -27.61
N GLU A 5 -2.09 -11.66 -27.18
CA GLU A 5 -2.75 -10.87 -26.14
C GLU A 5 -2.69 -11.67 -24.84
N GLU A 6 -1.52 -11.70 -24.20
CA GLU A 6 -1.42 -12.09 -22.80
C GLU A 6 -2.07 -10.98 -21.97
N HIS A 7 -3.40 -11.07 -21.82
CA HIS A 7 -4.16 -10.24 -20.89
C HIS A 7 -3.65 -10.54 -19.48
N TYR A 8 -2.69 -9.72 -19.05
CA TYR A 8 -2.15 -9.68 -17.70
C TYR A 8 -3.32 -9.43 -16.73
N LYS A 9 -3.86 -10.52 -16.17
CA LYS A 9 -5.00 -10.47 -15.25
C LYS A 9 -4.55 -9.83 -13.94
N ILE A 10 -4.60 -8.51 -13.90
CA ILE A 10 -4.59 -7.77 -12.65
C ILE A 10 -5.84 -8.22 -11.88
N LEU A 11 -5.66 -8.74 -10.66
CA LEU A 11 -6.79 -9.17 -9.85
C LEU A 11 -7.73 -7.98 -9.59
N PRO A 12 -9.04 -8.10 -9.86
CA PRO A 12 -9.99 -7.07 -9.52
C PRO A 12 -9.99 -6.85 -8.00
N CYS A 13 -10.26 -5.61 -7.57
CA CYS A 13 -10.40 -5.35 -6.14
C CYS A 13 -11.53 -6.22 -5.56
N PRO A 14 -11.27 -6.97 -4.47
CA PRO A 14 -12.30 -7.76 -3.83
C PRO A 14 -13.28 -6.84 -3.10
N GLN A 15 -14.40 -7.40 -2.64
CA GLN A 15 -15.26 -6.66 -1.71
C GLN A 15 -14.48 -6.34 -0.44
N LYS A 16 -14.41 -5.05 -0.08
CA LYS A 16 -13.73 -4.59 1.14
C LYS A 16 -14.37 -5.26 2.36
N PRO A 17 -13.63 -6.03 3.16
CA PRO A 17 -14.14 -6.58 4.42
C PRO A 17 -14.60 -5.45 5.36
N SER A 18 -15.74 -5.65 6.01
CA SER A 18 -16.40 -4.62 6.83
C SER A 18 -15.60 -4.18 8.05
N HIS A 19 -14.71 -5.03 8.55
CA HIS A 19 -13.84 -4.72 9.69
C HIS A 19 -12.59 -3.93 9.32
N LEU A 20 -12.28 -3.77 8.02
CA LEU A 20 -11.13 -2.97 7.59
C LEU A 20 -11.44 -1.46 7.66
N PRO A 21 -10.43 -0.63 7.95
CA PRO A 21 -10.54 0.82 7.92
C PRO A 21 -11.20 1.36 6.64
N ASN A 22 -11.77 2.57 6.72
CA ASN A 22 -12.30 3.25 5.54
C ASN A 22 -11.18 3.78 4.65
N ASP A 23 -10.12 4.33 5.25
CA ASP A 23 -8.91 4.77 4.56
C ASP A 23 -7.96 3.60 4.29
N ILE A 24 -8.42 2.67 3.45
CA ILE A 24 -7.65 1.52 3.01
C ILE A 24 -7.64 1.41 1.49
N HIS A 25 -6.47 1.10 0.95
CA HIS A 25 -6.19 1.13 -0.48
C HIS A 25 -5.90 -0.28 -0.98
N TRP A 26 -6.55 -0.70 -2.05
CA TRP A 26 -6.22 -1.95 -2.71
C TRP A 26 -5.02 -1.74 -3.63
N LEU A 27 -3.97 -2.54 -3.43
CA LEU A 27 -2.88 -2.65 -4.40
C LEU A 27 -2.95 -4.03 -5.04
N SER A 28 -3.33 -4.04 -6.31
CA SER A 28 -3.35 -5.25 -7.14
C SER A 28 -1.96 -5.55 -7.70
N GLY A 29 -1.57 -6.81 -7.71
CA GLY A 29 -0.45 -7.35 -8.46
C GLY A 29 -0.88 -8.50 -9.39
N GLU A 30 0.10 -9.16 -9.99
CA GLU A 30 -0.11 -10.37 -10.80
C GLU A 30 -0.57 -11.52 -9.93
N GLY A 31 -1.82 -11.95 -10.08
CA GLY A 31 -2.36 -13.12 -9.38
C GLY A 31 -2.47 -12.99 -7.85
N CYS A 32 -2.08 -11.85 -7.27
CA CYS A 32 -2.14 -11.54 -5.85
C CYS A 32 -2.48 -10.06 -5.64
N GLY A 33 -3.10 -9.71 -4.52
CA GLY A 33 -3.31 -8.32 -4.12
C GLY A 33 -3.42 -8.20 -2.61
N SER A 34 -3.28 -6.98 -2.11
CA SER A 34 -3.37 -6.73 -0.67
C SER A 34 -3.98 -5.37 -0.40
N TRP A 35 -4.66 -5.28 0.73
CA TRP A 35 -5.15 -4.02 1.24
C TRP A 35 -4.07 -3.33 2.08
N PHE A 36 -3.90 -2.03 1.89
CA PHE A 36 -2.89 -1.21 2.54
C PHE A 36 -3.55 -0.04 3.26
N CYS A 37 -3.22 0.13 4.53
CA CYS A 37 -3.65 1.26 5.34
C CYS A 37 -2.42 1.99 5.85
N ILE A 38 -2.46 3.32 5.81
CA ILE A 38 -1.44 4.18 6.42
C ILE A 38 -2.14 5.11 7.41
N GLU A 39 -1.58 5.18 8.62
CA GLU A 39 -2.09 6.00 9.70
C GLU A 39 -0.94 6.87 10.22
N ASN A 40 -1.19 8.17 10.41
CA ASN A 40 -0.21 9.02 11.07
C ASN A 40 -0.32 8.82 12.59
N VAL A 41 0.80 8.46 13.23
CA VAL A 41 0.89 8.28 14.69
C VAL A 41 2.01 9.16 15.22
N LYS A 42 1.64 10.36 15.69
CA LYS A 42 2.55 11.39 16.21
C LYS A 42 3.56 11.86 15.14
N SER A 43 4.77 11.33 15.17
CA SER A 43 5.88 11.71 14.28
C SER A 43 6.25 10.60 13.29
N ALA A 44 5.56 9.46 13.36
CA ALA A 44 5.80 8.31 12.49
C ALA A 44 4.50 7.86 11.81
N PHE A 45 4.62 6.93 10.87
CA PHE A 45 3.51 6.38 10.12
C PHE A 45 3.35 4.89 10.44
N THR A 46 2.15 4.46 10.79
CA THR A 46 1.86 3.04 10.88
C THR A 46 1.35 2.59 9.51
N ILE A 47 2.03 1.62 8.89
CA ILE A 47 1.58 1.02 7.63
C ILE A 47 1.20 -0.44 7.92
N SER A 48 -0.03 -0.78 7.56
CA SER A 48 -0.60 -2.12 7.73
C SER A 48 -0.98 -2.71 6.38
N ARG A 49 -0.64 -3.98 6.17
CA ARG A 49 -0.99 -4.78 5.00
C ARG A 49 -1.94 -5.89 5.43
N TYR A 50 -3.05 -6.03 4.72
CA TYR A 50 -4.02 -7.09 4.92
C TYR A 50 -4.17 -7.94 3.66
N SER A 51 -4.46 -9.22 3.85
CA SER A 51 -4.82 -10.14 2.78
C SER A 51 -6.13 -9.72 2.10
N PRO A 52 -6.49 -10.25 0.92
CA PRO A 52 -7.78 -9.98 0.27
C PRO A 52 -9.00 -10.18 1.19
N GLU A 53 -8.92 -11.14 2.11
CA GLU A 53 -9.94 -11.48 3.10
C GLU A 53 -9.93 -10.55 4.33
N GLY A 54 -8.98 -9.61 4.40
CA GLY A 54 -8.83 -8.65 5.50
C GLY A 54 -8.06 -9.18 6.70
N LYS A 55 -7.29 -10.27 6.55
CA LYS A 55 -6.40 -10.75 7.60
C LYS A 55 -5.15 -9.87 7.66
N LEU A 56 -4.74 -9.43 8.85
CA LEU A 56 -3.50 -8.66 9.00
C LEU A 56 -2.29 -9.56 8.66
N GLU A 57 -1.58 -9.19 7.61
CA GLU A 57 -0.39 -9.91 7.13
C GLU A 57 0.89 -9.22 7.57
N CYS A 58 0.85 -7.89 7.75
CA CYS A 58 2.02 -7.12 8.12
C CYS A 58 1.62 -5.80 8.77
N LYS A 59 2.35 -5.40 9.82
CA LYS A 59 2.20 -4.08 10.46
C LYS A 59 3.57 -3.58 10.91
N GLY A 60 3.84 -2.31 10.65
CA GLY A 60 5.09 -1.69 11.09
C GLY A 60 4.95 -0.19 11.26
N ILE A 61 5.89 0.38 12.00
CA ILE A 61 6.12 1.80 12.14
C ILE A 61 7.15 2.19 11.08
N PHE A 62 6.83 3.17 10.27
CA PHE A 62 7.63 3.66 9.17
C PHE A 62 7.89 5.16 9.33
N GLU A 63 9.06 5.58 8.86
CA GLU A 63 9.41 6.98 8.71
C GLU A 63 9.54 7.32 7.24
N GLN A 64 9.08 8.51 6.89
CA GLN A 64 9.30 9.06 5.56
C GLN A 64 10.77 9.48 5.45
N VAL A 65 11.47 8.89 4.49
CA VAL A 65 12.91 9.12 4.28
C VAL A 65 13.21 9.91 3.01
N ASP A 66 12.22 10.08 2.12
CA ASP A 66 12.36 10.81 0.87
C ASP A 66 11.04 11.44 0.41
N GLY A 67 11.14 12.50 -0.40
CA GLY A 67 10.00 13.23 -0.95
C GLY A 67 9.40 14.28 -0.02
N ASN A 68 8.31 14.92 -0.48
CA ASN A 68 7.56 15.92 0.28
C ASN A 68 6.68 15.26 1.35
N HIS A 69 6.43 15.95 2.46
CA HIS A 69 5.62 15.41 3.55
C HIS A 69 4.28 14.87 3.03
N ILE A 70 4.02 13.59 3.28
CA ILE A 70 2.78 12.96 2.86
C ILE A 70 1.58 13.61 3.54
N LYS A 71 0.53 13.83 2.77
CA LYS A 71 -0.77 14.28 3.27
C LYS A 71 -1.75 13.13 3.15
N ILE A 72 -1.91 12.37 4.23
CA ILE A 72 -2.78 11.17 4.26
C ILE A 72 -4.26 11.46 3.99
N ASN A 73 -4.69 12.72 4.06
CA ASN A 73 -6.06 13.15 3.76
C ASN A 73 -6.25 13.58 2.29
N GLU A 74 -5.17 13.62 1.50
CA GLU A 74 -5.23 13.89 0.06
C GLU A 74 -5.06 12.57 -0.71
N SER A 75 -5.40 12.56 -2.00
CA SER A 75 -5.23 11.37 -2.83
C SER A 75 -3.76 10.94 -2.91
N PHE A 76 -3.50 9.65 -2.74
CA PHE A 76 -2.19 9.03 -2.94
C PHE A 76 -2.37 7.57 -3.35
N GLU A 77 -1.32 6.99 -3.93
CA GLU A 77 -1.34 5.61 -4.42
C GLU A 77 -0.10 4.86 -3.92
N PHE A 78 -0.31 3.68 -3.34
CA PHE A 78 0.80 2.76 -3.07
C PHE A 78 1.30 2.18 -4.40
N THR A 79 2.60 2.13 -4.59
CA THR A 79 3.17 1.60 -5.85
C THR A 79 4.06 0.40 -5.65
N TYR A 80 4.86 0.39 -4.59
CA TYR A 80 5.84 -0.68 -4.39
C TYR A 80 6.09 -0.95 -2.91
N LEU A 81 6.20 -2.23 -2.57
CA LEU A 81 6.49 -2.71 -1.22
C LEU A 81 7.59 -3.78 -1.27
N SER A 82 8.72 -3.55 -0.62
CA SER A 82 9.77 -4.57 -0.48
C SER A 82 9.68 -5.24 0.89
N HIS A 83 9.08 -6.43 0.98
CA HIS A 83 9.10 -7.29 2.18
C HIS A 83 8.67 -6.59 3.50
N CYS A 84 7.76 -5.61 3.42
CA CYS A 84 7.38 -4.73 4.53
C CYS A 84 8.54 -3.93 5.16
N ALA A 85 9.69 -3.81 4.50
CA ALA A 85 10.80 -2.99 4.95
C ALA A 85 10.77 -1.59 4.31
N GLU A 86 10.28 -1.50 3.07
CA GLU A 86 10.16 -0.25 2.32
C GLU A 86 8.78 -0.15 1.67
N VAL A 87 8.22 1.05 1.69
CA VAL A 87 6.95 1.40 1.04
C VAL A 87 7.15 2.64 0.19
N ASN A 88 6.68 2.60 -1.06
CA ASN A 88 6.69 3.74 -1.96
C ASN A 88 5.24 4.16 -2.26
N ILE A 89 4.98 5.46 -2.13
CA ILE A 89 3.69 6.09 -2.37
C ILE A 89 3.88 7.17 -3.41
N ILE A 90 2.99 7.27 -4.39
CA ILE A 90 2.93 8.42 -5.29
C ILE A 90 1.83 9.36 -4.80
N GLN A 91 2.17 10.62 -4.59
CA GLN A 91 1.24 11.69 -4.28
C GLN A 91 1.63 12.94 -5.05
N ASN A 92 0.67 13.60 -5.72
CA ASN A 92 0.93 14.80 -6.53
C ASN A 92 2.08 14.61 -7.54
N ASN A 93 2.14 13.45 -8.20
CA ASN A 93 3.22 13.03 -9.11
C ASN A 93 4.62 12.96 -8.48
N GLN A 94 4.72 12.96 -7.15
CA GLN A 94 5.98 12.79 -6.43
C GLN A 94 6.05 11.42 -5.78
N ASN A 95 7.22 10.80 -5.84
CA ASN A 95 7.49 9.54 -5.15
C ASN A 95 7.91 9.83 -3.71
N LEU A 96 7.19 9.25 -2.77
CA LEU A 96 7.40 9.35 -1.34
C LEU A 96 7.87 7.99 -0.84
N LYS A 97 9.04 7.96 -0.21
CA LYS A 97 9.64 6.72 0.28
C LYS A 97 9.57 6.64 1.78
N PHE A 98 9.17 5.46 2.26
CA PHE A 98 9.04 5.14 3.66
C PHE A 98 9.87 3.91 3.99
N LYS A 99 10.59 3.95 5.12
CA LYS A 99 11.36 2.81 5.63
C LYS A 99 10.87 2.40 7.00
N ILE A 100 10.88 1.10 7.25
CA ILE A 100 10.49 0.57 8.56
C ILE A 100 11.50 0.97 9.62
N VAL A 101 10.97 1.43 10.76
CA VAL A 101 11.72 1.76 11.97
C VAL A 101 11.57 0.65 13.00
N SER A 102 10.35 0.13 13.14
CA SER A 102 10.04 -0.98 14.05
C SER A 102 8.94 -1.85 13.47
N LYS A 103 9.08 -3.17 13.57
CA LYS A 103 7.96 -4.11 13.37
C LYS A 103 7.10 -4.13 14.63
N CYS A 104 5.79 -4.26 14.46
CA CYS A 104 4.85 -4.50 15.55
C CYS A 104 4.64 -6.00 15.78
#